data_AF-A0A0K8VQM4-F1
#
_entry.id   AF-A0A0K8VQM4-F1
#
_cell.length_a   1.000
_cell.length_b   1.000
_cell.length_c   1.000
_cell.angle_alpha   90.00
_cell.angle_beta   90.00
_cell.angle_gamma   90.00
#
_symmetry.space_group_name_H-M   'P 1'
#
loop_
_entity.id
_entity.type
_entity.pdbx_description
1 polymer ?
#
loop_
_entity_poly.entity_id
_entity_poly.type
_entity_poly.pdbx_seq_one_letter_code
_entity_poly.pdbx_strand_id
1 'polypeptide(L)'
;MIDSCRTPATSVLVFVYFGARLLLDAIKACYATRCAVSAQAQLIMYTSNLSSILTWKMVIFAFCVLNFTISLTLVLFASVVALLTAMTYLFWRRMNYWQEHGIPHDKPSYLYGSFRGLTKLYGFSEIIRSMYQRYKHTGPFCGYYFFQRPAVMVLDTELVKNILIKDFSNFSDRGLFHNEKDDPLTGHLFFVDGKKWHVLHGKLSSTFTERKVRGMFPCVRDIAQQMISTLDQLIERNQNVEVKELMGRYTTDVIGKCALGIECNSLANPNAECRAIGRRIFTDRRHGLLVSGLIQGFPQLAQKLHMATIHPDIEKFFMRLVRENVEYREKYNVHGNDFMELLMELNKGGKLRYDKNDEFKGLTVEEMTAQAFFFFAAGSEKSSSTLSFTLYELAMQSELQDRLRCEINETLCQHDNELCFESLNEMTYMKQVIAGMYLLIGFAIKYEIVYISQKLYVSTRYYHIWRVKLCTIMSYPAIQSTLYRLAH
;
A
#
# COMPACT_ATOMS: atom_id res chain seq x y z
N MET A 1 -7.24 40.90 -10.26
CA MET A 1 -6.32 40.82 -11.41
C MET A 1 -6.83 39.72 -12.32
N ILE A 2 -7.75 40.13 -13.18
CA ILE A 2 -8.35 39.35 -14.25
C ILE A 2 -7.56 39.76 -15.49
N ASP A 3 -6.88 38.80 -16.12
CA ASP A 3 -6.52 38.74 -17.54
C ASP A 3 -5.20 38.03 -17.79
N SER A 4 -5.20 37.26 -18.88
CA SER A 4 -4.09 36.53 -19.50
C SER A 4 -3.78 35.13 -18.97
N CYS A 5 -4.64 34.17 -19.33
CA CYS A 5 -4.18 32.81 -19.63
C CYS A 5 -4.92 32.29 -20.87
N ARG A 6 -4.32 32.51 -22.05
CA ARG A 6 -4.72 31.86 -23.30
C ARG A 6 -4.82 30.35 -23.06
N THR A 7 -5.95 29.77 -23.40
CA THR A 7 -6.19 28.33 -23.30
C THR A 7 -5.25 27.57 -24.26
N PRO A 8 -4.49 26.56 -23.80
CA PRO A 8 -3.72 25.69 -24.69
C PRO A 8 -4.62 24.84 -25.61
N ALA A 9 -5.93 24.77 -25.33
CA ALA A 9 -6.92 24.04 -26.13
C ALA A 9 -7.04 24.56 -27.58
N THR A 10 -6.96 25.88 -27.81
CA THR A 10 -6.97 26.45 -29.17
C THR A 10 -5.68 26.12 -29.91
N SER A 11 -4.55 26.10 -29.20
CA SER A 11 -3.25 25.73 -29.76
C SER A 11 -3.24 24.26 -30.19
N VAL A 12 -3.77 23.36 -29.36
CA VAL A 12 -3.83 21.91 -29.65
C VAL A 12 -4.80 21.60 -30.79
N LEU A 13 -5.97 22.25 -30.86
CA LEU A 13 -6.90 22.12 -31.98
C LEU A 13 -6.27 22.58 -33.30
N VAL A 14 -5.49 23.67 -33.27
CA VAL A 14 -4.73 24.14 -34.44
C VAL A 14 -3.67 23.11 -34.83
N PHE A 15 -2.93 22.52 -33.89
CA PHE A 15 -1.93 21.48 -34.19
C PHE A 15 -2.54 20.18 -34.73
N VAL A 16 -3.68 19.72 -34.18
CA VAL A 16 -4.39 18.53 -34.68
C VAL A 16 -4.96 18.79 -36.08
N TYR A 17 -5.52 19.97 -36.31
CA TYR A 17 -6.01 20.37 -37.63
C TYR A 17 -4.87 20.47 -38.65
N PHE A 18 -3.73 21.07 -38.28
CA PHE A 18 -2.55 21.12 -39.15
C PHE A 18 -1.96 19.74 -39.40
N GLY A 19 -1.90 18.87 -38.38
CA GLY A 19 -1.43 17.49 -38.53
C GLY A 19 -2.34 16.66 -39.46
N ALA A 20 -3.66 16.76 -39.31
CA ALA A 20 -4.62 16.11 -40.20
C ALA A 20 -4.54 16.65 -41.63
N ARG A 21 -4.32 17.96 -41.81
CA ARG A 21 -4.17 18.60 -43.12
C ARG A 21 -2.85 18.19 -43.79
N LEU A 22 -1.74 18.16 -43.05
CA LEU A 22 -0.44 17.64 -43.52
C LEU A 22 -0.53 16.18 -43.94
N LEU A 23 -1.26 15.34 -43.20
CA LEU A 23 -1.49 13.94 -43.57
C LEU A 23 -2.32 13.83 -44.85
N LEU A 24 -3.37 14.64 -44.99
CA LEU A 24 -4.21 14.69 -46.19
C LEU A 24 -3.43 15.17 -47.41
N ASP A 25 -2.59 16.19 -47.24
CA ASP A 25 -1.75 16.76 -48.30
C ASP A 25 -0.61 15.79 -48.68
N ALA A 26 -0.05 15.05 -47.72
CA ALA A 26 0.91 13.96 -48.00
C ALA A 26 0.25 12.81 -48.78
N ILE A 27 -0.98 12.41 -48.43
CA ILE A 27 -1.74 11.39 -49.17
C ILE A 27 -2.05 11.87 -50.60
N LYS A 28 -2.47 13.13 -50.76
CA LYS A 28 -2.72 13.74 -52.08
C LYS A 28 -1.45 13.83 -52.92
N ALA A 29 -0.31 14.22 -52.32
CA ALA A 29 0.97 14.27 -52.99
C ALA A 29 1.44 12.88 -53.44
N CYS A 30 1.19 11.84 -52.64
CA CYS A 30 1.49 10.45 -52.97
C CYS A 30 0.60 9.91 -54.10
N TYR A 31 -0.67 10.32 -54.15
CA TYR A 31 -1.58 10.02 -55.27
C TYR A 31 -1.18 10.77 -56.56
N ALA A 32 -0.82 12.05 -56.45
CA ALA A 32 -0.39 12.86 -57.59
C ALA A 32 0.92 12.36 -58.22
N THR A 33 1.89 11.93 -57.40
CA THR A 33 3.12 11.30 -57.90
C THR A 33 2.85 9.94 -58.56
N ARG A 34 1.88 9.15 -58.07
CA ARG A 34 1.47 7.89 -58.71
C ARG A 34 0.90 8.12 -60.11
N CYS A 35 0.12 9.18 -60.32
CA CYS A 35 -0.39 9.57 -61.63
C CYS A 35 0.69 10.15 -62.57
N ALA A 36 1.65 10.91 -62.03
CA ALA A 36 2.76 11.46 -62.82
C ALA A 36 3.70 10.36 -63.33
N VAL A 37 4.00 9.37 -62.47
CA VAL A 37 4.84 8.21 -62.83
C VAL A 37 4.13 7.30 -63.86
N SER A 38 2.80 7.13 -63.78
CA SER A 38 2.07 6.37 -64.80
C SER A 38 2.04 7.06 -66.16
N ALA A 39 1.97 8.40 -66.20
CA ALA A 39 1.97 9.17 -67.44
C ALA A 39 3.35 9.16 -68.14
N GLN A 40 4.45 9.26 -67.39
CA GLN A 40 5.80 9.16 -67.96
C GLN A 40 6.19 7.73 -68.36
N ALA A 41 5.72 6.70 -67.64
CA ALA A 41 5.98 5.30 -67.99
C ALA A 41 5.34 4.89 -69.32
N GLN A 42 4.23 5.51 -69.72
CA GLN A 42 3.59 5.27 -71.02
C GLN A 42 4.36 5.88 -72.20
N LEU A 43 5.07 6.99 -72.01
CA LEU A 43 5.83 7.64 -73.08
C LEU A 43 7.16 6.95 -73.42
N ILE A 44 7.78 6.27 -72.45
CA ILE A 44 9.14 5.70 -72.60
C ILE A 44 9.12 4.27 -73.20
N MET A 45 8.00 3.53 -73.09
CA MET A 45 7.89 2.19 -73.69
C MET A 45 7.94 2.16 -75.22
N TYR A 46 7.83 3.32 -75.88
CA TYR A 46 7.73 3.37 -77.35
C TYR A 46 9.08 3.50 -78.08
N THR A 47 10.22 3.73 -77.40
CA THR A 47 11.47 4.12 -78.09
C THR A 47 12.78 3.54 -77.57
N SER A 48 12.84 2.47 -76.75
CA SER A 48 14.14 2.10 -76.15
C SER A 48 14.43 0.60 -75.90
N ASN A 49 15.73 0.27 -76.00
CA ASN A 49 16.34 -1.07 -75.95
C ASN A 49 16.16 -1.77 -74.59
N LEU A 50 16.15 -3.11 -74.53
CA LEU A 50 15.79 -3.92 -73.33
C LEU A 50 16.54 -3.53 -72.03
N SER A 51 17.80 -3.11 -72.12
CA SER A 51 18.61 -2.63 -70.98
C SER A 51 18.11 -1.31 -70.38
N SER A 52 17.59 -0.41 -71.21
CA SER A 52 16.98 0.85 -70.76
C SER A 52 15.67 0.62 -70.00
N ILE A 53 14.89 -0.39 -70.40
CA ILE A 53 13.64 -0.74 -69.73
C ILE A 53 13.90 -1.29 -68.31
N LEU A 54 14.95 -2.10 -68.13
CA LEU A 54 15.34 -2.59 -66.80
C LEU A 54 15.82 -1.45 -65.89
N THR A 55 16.63 -0.53 -66.39
CA THR A 55 17.13 0.61 -65.59
C THR A 55 16.00 1.56 -65.19
N TRP A 56 15.06 1.87 -66.09
CA TRP A 56 13.87 2.67 -65.76
C TRP A 56 12.95 1.96 -64.75
N LYS A 57 12.76 0.64 -64.86
CA LYS A 57 12.02 -0.14 -63.85
C LYS A 57 12.68 -0.08 -62.48
N MET A 58 14.01 -0.14 -62.41
CA MET A 58 14.77 -0.01 -61.16
C MET A 58 14.66 1.40 -60.56
N VAL A 59 14.68 2.45 -61.39
CA VAL A 59 14.50 3.84 -60.94
C VAL A 59 13.09 4.08 -60.41
N ILE A 60 12.06 3.61 -61.13
CA ILE A 60 10.66 3.70 -60.68
C ILE A 60 10.46 2.92 -59.38
N PHE A 61 11.03 1.71 -59.29
CA PHE A 61 10.99 0.92 -58.06
C PHE A 61 11.67 1.64 -56.89
N ALA A 62 12.87 2.19 -57.08
CA ALA A 62 13.59 2.95 -56.06
C ALA A 62 12.81 4.20 -55.62
N PHE A 63 12.19 4.93 -56.56
CA PHE A 63 11.36 6.10 -56.27
C PHE A 63 10.08 5.72 -55.51
N CYS A 64 9.42 4.62 -55.88
CA CYS A 64 8.28 4.09 -55.16
C CYS A 64 8.66 3.65 -53.73
N VAL A 65 9.79 2.97 -53.57
CA VAL A 65 10.31 2.56 -52.25
C VAL A 65 10.63 3.78 -51.40
N LEU A 66 11.29 4.81 -51.96
CA LEU A 66 11.63 6.03 -51.23
C LEU A 66 10.38 6.83 -50.80
N ASN A 67 9.37 6.98 -51.67
CA ASN A 67 8.13 7.65 -51.28
C ASN A 67 7.32 6.83 -50.26
N PHE A 68 7.33 5.50 -50.38
CA PHE A 68 6.68 4.63 -49.41
C PHE A 68 7.34 4.74 -48.03
N THR A 69 8.68 4.74 -47.96
CA THR A 69 9.39 4.91 -46.69
C THR A 69 9.18 6.30 -46.09
N ILE A 70 9.18 7.37 -46.90
CA ILE A 70 8.87 8.73 -46.43
C ILE A 70 7.43 8.82 -45.90
N SER A 71 6.46 8.27 -46.63
CA SER A 71 5.05 8.27 -46.18
C SER A 71 4.88 7.48 -44.87
N LEU A 72 5.49 6.30 -44.77
CA LEU A 72 5.46 5.48 -43.56
C LEU A 72 6.10 6.20 -42.36
N THR A 73 7.25 6.85 -42.56
CA THR A 73 7.91 7.63 -41.49
C THR A 73 7.08 8.83 -41.05
N LEU A 74 6.42 9.55 -41.96
CA LEU A 74 5.52 10.65 -41.63
C LEU A 74 4.29 10.17 -40.85
N VAL A 75 3.69 9.05 -41.23
CA VAL A 75 2.55 8.45 -40.50
C VAL A 75 2.96 7.99 -39.10
N LEU A 76 4.14 7.37 -38.96
CA LEU A 76 4.69 6.98 -37.65
C LEU A 76 5.00 8.21 -36.78
N PHE A 77 5.58 9.26 -37.35
CA PHE A 77 5.84 10.51 -36.63
C PHE A 77 4.54 11.18 -36.20
N ALA A 78 3.56 11.29 -37.09
CA ALA A 78 2.25 11.87 -36.78
C ALA A 78 1.51 11.07 -35.70
N SER A 79 1.59 9.74 -35.72
CA SER A 79 0.95 8.90 -34.69
C SER A 79 1.62 9.06 -33.32
N VAL A 80 2.95 9.15 -33.27
CA VAL A 80 3.70 9.45 -32.04
C VAL A 80 3.34 10.82 -31.49
N VAL A 81 3.30 11.86 -32.35
CA VAL A 81 2.90 13.22 -31.93
C VAL A 81 1.47 13.21 -31.40
N ALA A 82 0.53 12.59 -32.11
CA ALA A 82 -0.86 12.47 -31.69
C ALA A 82 -0.98 11.78 -30.31
N LEU A 83 -0.26 10.68 -30.10
CA LEU A 83 -0.22 9.94 -28.85
C LEU A 83 0.37 10.79 -27.71
N LEU A 84 1.45 11.53 -27.94
CA LEU A 84 2.04 12.44 -26.96
C LEU A 84 1.11 13.60 -26.60
N THR A 85 0.42 14.20 -27.58
CA THR A 85 -0.61 15.22 -27.30
C THR A 85 -1.78 14.65 -26.51
N ALA A 86 -2.25 13.44 -26.84
CA ALA A 86 -3.31 12.80 -26.07
C ALA A 86 -2.87 12.50 -24.63
N MET A 87 -1.66 11.96 -24.44
CA MET A 87 -1.10 11.68 -23.11
C MET A 87 -0.95 12.95 -22.27
N THR A 88 -0.39 14.02 -22.84
CA THR A 88 -0.21 15.30 -22.14
C THR A 88 -1.55 15.95 -21.79
N TYR A 89 -2.54 15.89 -22.69
CA TYR A 89 -3.90 16.37 -22.41
C TYR A 89 -4.58 15.58 -21.28
N LEU A 90 -4.54 14.24 -21.32
CA LEU A 90 -5.11 13.39 -20.27
C LEU A 90 -4.43 13.63 -18.92
N PHE A 91 -3.11 13.79 -18.93
CA PHE A 91 -2.34 14.09 -17.74
C PHE A 91 -2.69 15.48 -17.17
N TRP A 92 -2.79 16.50 -18.03
CA TRP A 92 -3.19 17.86 -17.65
C TRP A 92 -4.59 17.87 -17.04
N ARG A 93 -5.56 17.22 -17.70
CA ARG A 93 -6.94 17.10 -17.19
C ARG A 93 -6.99 16.41 -15.82
N ARG A 94 -6.20 15.34 -15.64
CA ARG A 94 -6.10 14.65 -14.36
C ARG A 94 -5.57 15.58 -13.26
N MET A 95 -4.51 16.34 -13.53
CA MET A 95 -3.89 17.25 -12.56
C MET A 95 -4.68 18.54 -12.31
N ASN A 96 -5.68 18.86 -13.13
CA ASN A 96 -6.61 19.97 -12.91
C ASN A 96 -8.00 19.52 -12.45
N TYR A 97 -8.21 18.22 -12.22
CA TYR A 97 -9.49 17.65 -11.80
C TYR A 97 -10.17 18.46 -10.68
N TRP A 98 -9.47 18.76 -9.58
CA TRP A 98 -10.08 19.51 -8.47
C TRP A 98 -10.35 20.98 -8.81
N GLN A 99 -9.52 21.58 -9.66
CA GLN A 99 -9.71 22.96 -10.12
C GLN A 99 -10.96 23.07 -11.01
N GLU A 100 -11.17 22.13 -11.93
CA GLU A 100 -12.34 22.08 -12.81
C GLU A 100 -13.64 21.90 -12.04
N HIS A 101 -13.61 21.22 -10.89
CA HIS A 101 -14.77 20.99 -10.03
C HIS A 101 -14.96 22.07 -8.94
N GLY A 102 -14.11 23.10 -8.90
CA GLY A 102 -14.20 24.17 -7.90
C GLY A 102 -13.93 23.72 -6.47
N ILE A 103 -13.21 22.62 -6.27
CA ILE A 103 -12.95 22.03 -4.95
C ILE A 103 -11.65 22.60 -4.37
N PRO A 104 -11.61 23.04 -3.09
CA PRO A 104 -10.38 23.50 -2.44
C PRO A 104 -9.29 22.43 -2.46
N HIS A 105 -8.10 22.77 -2.97
CA HIS A 105 -6.95 21.88 -3.05
C HIS A 105 -5.64 22.67 -3.20
N ASP A 106 -4.51 22.05 -2.85
CA ASP A 106 -3.19 22.58 -3.16
C ASP A 106 -2.82 22.29 -4.61
N LYS A 107 -2.11 23.20 -5.28
CA LYS A 107 -1.59 22.96 -6.63
C LYS A 107 -0.65 21.75 -6.63
N PRO A 108 -0.95 20.68 -7.40
CA PRO A 108 -0.15 19.48 -7.37
C PRO A 108 1.19 19.67 -8.07
N SER A 109 2.22 18.99 -7.57
CA SER A 109 3.45 18.75 -8.31
C SER A 109 3.24 17.63 -9.34
N TYR A 110 3.84 17.74 -10.52
CA TYR A 110 3.61 16.78 -11.60
C TYR A 110 3.95 15.32 -11.24
N LEU A 111 5.02 15.11 -10.45
CA LEU A 111 5.47 13.75 -10.08
C LEU A 111 4.97 13.27 -8.72
N TYR A 112 4.90 14.16 -7.73
CA TYR A 112 4.59 13.78 -6.34
C TYR A 112 3.18 14.16 -5.91
N GLY A 113 2.38 14.77 -6.79
CA GLY A 113 1.07 15.30 -6.43
C GLY A 113 1.21 16.30 -5.28
N SER A 114 0.44 16.06 -4.22
CA SER A 114 0.48 16.85 -2.98
C SER A 114 1.65 16.48 -2.04
N PHE A 115 2.40 15.41 -2.32
CA PHE A 115 3.46 14.87 -1.45
C PHE A 115 4.87 15.36 -1.83
N ARG A 116 4.99 16.60 -2.30
CA ARG A 116 6.29 17.18 -2.64
C ARG A 116 7.18 17.26 -1.40
N GLY A 117 8.41 16.76 -1.50
CA GLY A 117 9.37 16.75 -0.38
C GLY A 117 9.23 15.57 0.58
N LEU A 118 8.34 14.61 0.29
CA LEU A 118 8.22 13.36 1.03
C LEU A 118 9.59 12.68 1.16
N THR A 119 9.89 12.16 2.35
CA THR A 119 11.15 11.50 2.79
C THR A 119 12.38 12.41 2.98
N LYS A 120 12.49 13.54 2.26
CA LYS A 120 13.67 14.43 2.37
C LYS A 120 13.44 15.61 3.31
N LEU A 121 12.24 16.18 3.29
CA LEU A 121 11.91 17.42 4.02
C LEU A 121 10.81 17.19 5.04
N TYR A 122 9.82 16.36 4.71
CA TYR A 122 8.64 16.14 5.54
C TYR A 122 8.27 14.65 5.59
N GLY A 123 7.74 14.23 6.74
CA GLY A 123 7.07 12.95 6.89
C GLY A 123 5.68 12.95 6.22
N PHE A 124 5.17 11.76 5.90
CA PHE A 124 3.83 11.63 5.30
C PHE A 124 2.74 12.25 6.18
N SER A 125 2.75 11.96 7.48
CA SER A 125 1.80 12.49 8.46
C SER A 125 1.85 14.02 8.58
N GLU A 126 3.04 14.62 8.45
CA GLU A 126 3.21 16.06 8.51
C GLU A 126 2.59 16.76 7.30
N ILE A 127 2.77 16.20 6.11
CA ILE A 127 2.16 16.70 4.86
C ILE A 127 0.63 16.66 4.99
N ILE A 128 0.07 15.50 5.37
CA ILE A 128 -1.37 15.32 5.58
C ILE A 128 -1.91 16.30 6.63
N ARG A 129 -1.25 16.41 7.78
CA ARG A 129 -1.63 17.34 8.86
C ARG A 129 -1.61 18.79 8.37
N SER A 130 -0.60 19.18 7.60
CA SER A 130 -0.50 20.53 7.06
C SER A 130 -1.67 20.85 6.12
N MET A 131 -2.05 19.90 5.27
CA MET A 131 -3.22 20.02 4.38
C MET A 131 -4.49 20.14 5.21
N TYR A 132 -4.70 19.26 6.19
CA TYR A 132 -5.85 19.32 7.08
C TYR A 132 -5.97 20.69 7.76
N GLN A 133 -4.89 21.23 8.33
CA GLN A 133 -4.92 22.53 9.00
C GLN A 133 -5.26 23.69 8.07
N ARG A 134 -4.84 23.63 6.79
CA ARG A 134 -5.19 24.64 5.77
C ARG A 134 -6.66 24.58 5.37
N TYR A 135 -7.24 23.37 5.29
CA TYR A 135 -8.55 23.17 4.67
C TYR A 135 -9.69 22.82 5.63
N LYS A 136 -9.45 22.52 6.92
CA LYS A 136 -10.47 22.09 7.90
C LYS A 136 -11.71 23.00 8.05
N HIS A 137 -11.70 24.21 7.49
CA HIS A 137 -12.81 25.16 7.52
C HIS A 137 -13.37 25.51 6.14
N THR A 138 -12.92 24.86 5.06
CA THR A 138 -13.34 25.20 3.69
C THR A 138 -14.56 24.42 3.22
N GLY A 139 -15.00 23.39 3.95
CA GLY A 139 -16.14 22.56 3.58
C GLY A 139 -16.04 21.15 4.16
N PRO A 140 -16.95 20.23 3.75
CA PRO A 140 -17.00 18.87 4.27
C PRO A 140 -15.81 18.00 3.82
N PHE A 141 -15.12 18.39 2.74
CA PHE A 141 -13.91 17.75 2.26
C PHE A 141 -13.05 18.72 1.44
N CYS A 142 -11.79 18.36 1.22
CA CYS A 142 -10.90 19.01 0.27
C CYS A 142 -10.23 18.00 -0.67
N GLY A 143 -9.80 18.47 -1.84
CA GLY A 143 -9.09 17.67 -2.82
C GLY A 143 -7.59 17.64 -2.54
N TYR A 144 -6.96 16.50 -2.79
CA TYR A 144 -5.51 16.38 -2.88
C TYR A 144 -5.12 15.37 -3.96
N TYR A 145 -3.83 15.25 -4.21
CA TYR A 145 -3.30 14.33 -5.20
C TYR A 145 -2.39 13.31 -4.52
N PHE A 146 -2.86 12.06 -4.47
CA PHE A 146 -2.05 10.91 -4.08
C PHE A 146 -1.21 10.50 -5.27
N PHE A 147 0.02 11.01 -5.34
CA PHE A 147 0.82 11.06 -6.57
C PHE A 147 0.00 11.70 -7.71
N GLN A 148 -0.21 11.02 -8.84
CA GLN A 148 -1.00 11.55 -9.95
C GLN A 148 -2.51 11.34 -9.77
N ARG A 149 -2.95 10.57 -8.77
CA ARG A 149 -4.36 10.21 -8.60
C ARG A 149 -5.09 11.26 -7.77
N PRO A 150 -6.22 11.82 -8.25
CA PRO A 150 -7.06 12.67 -7.41
C PRO A 150 -7.63 11.86 -6.24
N ALA A 151 -7.53 12.42 -5.04
CA ALA A 151 -8.00 11.82 -3.80
C ALA A 151 -8.69 12.88 -2.92
N VAL A 152 -9.58 12.44 -2.04
CA VAL A 152 -10.38 13.32 -1.18
C VAL A 152 -9.91 13.18 0.26
N MET A 153 -9.66 14.31 0.92
CA MET A 153 -9.49 14.38 2.35
C MET A 153 -10.83 14.81 2.96
N VAL A 154 -11.48 13.90 3.66
CA VAL A 154 -12.75 14.16 4.35
C VAL A 154 -12.47 14.94 5.62
N LEU A 155 -13.19 16.05 5.80
CA LEU A 155 -13.01 17.00 6.92
C LEU A 155 -14.18 16.97 7.91
N ASP A 156 -15.36 16.56 7.44
CA ASP A 156 -16.57 16.44 8.24
C ASP A 156 -16.79 15.01 8.75
N THR A 157 -17.13 14.90 10.04
CA THR A 157 -17.37 13.61 10.71
C THR A 157 -18.63 12.90 10.25
N GLU A 158 -19.68 13.64 9.86
CA GLU A 158 -20.89 12.99 9.34
C GLU A 158 -20.61 12.36 7.98
N LEU A 159 -19.85 13.05 7.13
CA LEU A 159 -19.39 12.49 5.85
C LEU A 159 -18.48 11.25 6.06
N VAL A 160 -17.59 11.26 7.06
CA VAL A 160 -16.82 10.05 7.42
C VAL A 160 -17.74 8.89 7.79
N LYS A 161 -18.78 9.13 8.59
CA LYS A 161 -19.76 8.10 8.98
C LYS A 161 -20.54 7.59 7.77
N ASN A 162 -20.92 8.46 6.85
CA ASN A 162 -21.62 8.05 5.63
C ASN A 162 -20.72 7.15 4.77
N ILE A 163 -19.47 7.55 4.52
CA ILE A 163 -18.52 6.79 3.70
C ILE A 163 -18.17 5.43 4.33
N LEU A 164 -17.81 5.40 5.62
CA LEU A 164 -17.27 4.20 6.26
C LEU A 164 -18.35 3.23 6.76
N ILE A 165 -19.60 3.69 6.97
CA ILE A 165 -20.65 2.89 7.60
C ILE A 165 -21.91 2.82 6.73
N LYS A 166 -22.56 3.96 6.45
CA LYS A 166 -23.89 3.93 5.82
C LYS A 166 -23.84 3.49 4.36
N ASP A 167 -22.88 4.02 3.62
CA ASP A 167 -22.74 3.85 2.18
C ASP A 167 -21.54 2.96 1.83
N PHE A 168 -21.15 2.07 2.76
CA PHE A 168 -19.96 1.22 2.59
C PHE A 168 -19.98 0.38 1.30
N SER A 169 -21.16 -0.02 0.82
CA SER A 169 -21.32 -0.73 -0.45
C SER A 169 -20.78 0.06 -1.67
N ASN A 170 -20.75 1.39 -1.59
CA ASN A 170 -20.19 2.26 -2.62
C ASN A 170 -18.68 2.51 -2.43
N PHE A 171 -18.14 2.23 -1.23
CA PHE A 171 -16.77 2.55 -0.81
C PHE A 171 -16.03 1.32 -0.25
N SER A 172 -16.32 0.12 -0.76
CA SER A 172 -15.72 -1.13 -0.31
C SER A 172 -14.22 -1.20 -0.59
N ASP A 173 -13.77 -0.54 -1.64
CA ASP A 173 -12.45 -0.68 -2.22
C ASP A 173 -11.47 0.35 -1.66
N ARG A 174 -10.24 -0.08 -1.36
CA ARG A 174 -9.16 0.84 -0.96
C ARG A 174 -8.45 1.42 -2.17
N GLY A 175 -8.51 0.75 -3.32
CA GLY A 175 -7.91 1.19 -4.58
C GLY A 175 -6.39 1.25 -4.52
N LEU A 176 -5.76 0.39 -3.73
CA LEU A 176 -4.31 0.28 -3.65
C LEU A 176 -3.78 -0.65 -4.76
N PHE A 177 -2.51 -0.52 -5.11
CA PHE A 177 -1.91 -1.41 -6.10
C PHE A 177 -1.84 -2.85 -5.57
N HIS A 178 -2.31 -3.80 -6.38
CA HIS A 178 -2.02 -5.22 -6.20
C HIS A 178 -1.82 -5.89 -7.56
N ASN A 179 -0.89 -6.84 -7.62
CA ASN A 179 -0.63 -7.65 -8.79
C ASN A 179 -0.42 -9.11 -8.38
N GLU A 180 -1.50 -9.86 -8.25
CA GLU A 180 -1.46 -11.25 -7.76
C GLU A 180 -0.67 -12.20 -8.68
N LYS A 181 -0.47 -11.84 -9.95
CA LYS A 181 0.23 -12.68 -10.92
C LYS A 181 1.75 -12.54 -10.82
N ASP A 182 2.25 -11.31 -10.75
CA ASP A 182 3.70 -11.03 -10.76
C ASP A 182 4.24 -10.54 -9.40
N ASP A 183 3.36 -10.26 -8.44
CA ASP A 183 3.66 -9.85 -7.06
C ASP A 183 2.68 -10.52 -6.08
N PRO A 184 2.74 -11.86 -5.93
CA PRO A 184 1.70 -12.67 -5.29
C PRO A 184 1.37 -12.25 -3.86
N LEU A 185 2.36 -11.75 -3.11
CA LEU A 185 2.16 -11.28 -1.74
C LEU A 185 1.23 -10.07 -1.62
N THR A 186 1.00 -9.32 -2.71
CA THR A 186 0.02 -8.23 -2.74
C THR A 186 -1.43 -8.72 -2.78
N GLY A 187 -1.68 -10.02 -3.02
CA GLY A 187 -3.00 -10.65 -3.04
C GLY A 187 -3.68 -10.83 -1.68
N HIS A 188 -3.29 -10.03 -0.68
CA HIS A 188 -3.79 -10.13 0.68
C HIS A 188 -4.99 -9.23 0.95
N LEU A 189 -5.75 -9.55 2.02
CA LEU A 189 -7.00 -8.88 2.42
C LEU A 189 -6.93 -7.34 2.47
N PHE A 190 -5.74 -6.77 2.73
CA PHE A 190 -5.60 -5.32 2.80
C PHE A 190 -5.57 -4.62 1.42
N PHE A 191 -5.09 -5.27 0.35
CA PHE A 191 -4.98 -4.65 -0.98
C PHE A 191 -6.00 -5.16 -1.99
N VAL A 192 -6.50 -6.40 -1.85
CA VAL A 192 -7.54 -6.91 -2.74
C VAL A 192 -8.84 -6.12 -2.54
N ASP A 193 -9.53 -5.88 -3.65
CA ASP A 193 -10.75 -5.08 -3.73
C ASP A 193 -11.96 -5.92 -4.21
N GLY A 194 -13.16 -5.35 -4.16
CA GLY A 194 -14.38 -5.91 -4.73
C GLY A 194 -14.84 -7.24 -4.13
N LYS A 195 -15.43 -8.10 -4.97
CA LYS A 195 -16.02 -9.38 -4.54
C LYS A 195 -15.02 -10.30 -3.84
N LYS A 196 -13.77 -10.31 -4.31
CA LYS A 196 -12.70 -11.14 -3.71
C LYS A 196 -12.44 -10.71 -2.27
N TRP A 197 -12.37 -9.40 -2.02
CA TRP A 197 -12.26 -8.85 -0.67
C TRP A 197 -13.42 -9.30 0.22
N HIS A 198 -14.67 -9.18 -0.22
CA HIS A 198 -15.84 -9.58 0.58
C HIS A 198 -15.80 -11.04 1.00
N VAL A 199 -15.50 -11.96 0.08
CA VAL A 199 -15.44 -13.40 0.38
C VAL A 199 -14.28 -13.72 1.31
N LEU A 200 -13.10 -13.16 1.05
CA LEU A 200 -11.92 -13.37 1.87
C LEU A 200 -12.11 -12.79 3.28
N HIS A 201 -12.65 -11.56 3.38
CA HIS A 201 -12.96 -10.91 4.65
C HIS A 201 -13.94 -11.74 5.48
N GLY A 202 -15.05 -12.19 4.89
CA GLY A 202 -16.06 -12.98 5.59
C GLY A 202 -15.50 -14.26 6.20
N LYS A 203 -14.52 -14.89 5.53
CA LYS A 203 -13.86 -16.10 6.01
C LYS A 203 -12.76 -15.87 7.03
N LEU A 204 -11.94 -14.83 6.84
CA LEU A 204 -10.86 -14.51 7.77
C LEU A 204 -11.39 -13.83 9.05
N SER A 205 -12.59 -13.23 9.01
CA SER A 205 -13.21 -12.67 10.21
C SER A 205 -13.51 -13.75 11.25
N SER A 206 -13.79 -14.99 10.84
CA SER A 206 -14.05 -16.09 11.78
C SER A 206 -12.79 -16.56 12.52
N THR A 207 -11.60 -16.21 12.05
CA THR A 207 -10.34 -16.48 12.75
C THR A 207 -10.24 -15.73 14.06
N PHE A 208 -10.70 -14.49 14.09
CA PHE A 208 -10.49 -13.57 15.22
C PHE A 208 -11.66 -13.58 16.20
N THR A 209 -12.37 -14.72 16.30
CA THR A 209 -13.39 -14.92 17.34
C THR A 209 -12.73 -15.01 18.72
N GLU A 210 -13.45 -14.58 19.76
CA GLU A 210 -12.94 -14.62 21.14
C GLU A 210 -12.42 -16.01 21.52
N ARG A 211 -13.13 -17.08 21.12
CA ARG A 211 -12.71 -18.47 21.38
C ARG A 211 -11.33 -18.79 20.79
N LYS A 212 -11.06 -18.37 19.55
CA LYS A 212 -9.78 -18.63 18.88
C LYS A 212 -8.66 -17.75 19.47
N VAL A 213 -8.93 -16.48 19.75
CA VAL A 213 -7.98 -15.57 20.41
C VAL A 213 -7.61 -16.08 21.80
N ARG A 214 -8.60 -16.50 22.60
CA ARG A 214 -8.40 -17.15 23.90
C ARG A 214 -7.56 -18.43 23.77
N GLY A 215 -7.78 -19.22 22.72
CA GLY A 215 -6.95 -20.40 22.43
C GLY A 215 -5.48 -20.08 22.13
N MET A 216 -5.18 -18.87 21.64
CA MET A 216 -3.80 -18.41 21.40
C MET A 216 -3.13 -17.83 22.65
N PHE A 217 -3.89 -17.50 23.71
CA PHE A 217 -3.37 -16.84 24.90
C PHE A 217 -2.20 -17.58 25.58
N PRO A 218 -2.23 -18.92 25.79
CA PRO A 218 -1.12 -19.63 26.42
C PRO A 218 0.20 -19.42 25.66
N CYS A 219 0.16 -19.44 24.33
CA CYS A 219 1.31 -19.18 23.48
C CYS A 219 1.90 -17.78 23.71
N VAL A 220 1.04 -16.76 23.76
CA VAL A 220 1.46 -15.36 24.00
C VAL A 220 2.11 -15.22 25.38
N ARG A 221 1.53 -15.86 26.40
CA ARG A 221 2.05 -15.88 27.77
C ARG A 221 3.40 -16.56 27.85
N ASP A 222 3.56 -17.74 27.25
CA ASP A 222 4.81 -18.49 27.31
C ASP A 222 5.97 -17.72 26.64
N ILE A 223 5.70 -17.04 25.51
CA ILE A 223 6.68 -16.16 24.85
C ILE A 223 6.96 -14.90 25.68
N ALA A 224 5.95 -14.37 26.40
CA ALA A 224 6.16 -13.24 27.31
C ALA A 224 7.09 -13.63 28.47
N GLN A 225 6.97 -14.85 28.98
CA GLN A 225 7.89 -15.36 30.00
C GLN A 225 9.33 -15.49 29.46
N GLN A 226 9.50 -15.98 28.23
CA GLN A 226 10.81 -16.01 27.57
C GLN A 226 11.40 -14.62 27.36
N MET A 227 10.56 -13.63 27.05
CA MET A 227 10.97 -12.23 26.92
C MET A 227 11.46 -11.67 28.25
N ILE A 228 10.80 -11.98 29.37
CA ILE A 228 11.25 -11.59 30.72
C ILE A 228 12.64 -12.18 31.00
N SER A 229 12.82 -13.48 30.79
CA SER A 229 14.14 -14.12 30.98
C SER A 229 15.21 -13.54 30.06
N THR A 230 14.85 -13.15 28.83
CA THR A 230 15.77 -12.46 27.91
C THR A 230 16.11 -11.06 28.43
N LEU A 231 15.15 -10.34 28.98
CA LEU A 231 15.35 -9.03 29.57
C LEU A 231 16.28 -9.09 30.78
N ASP A 232 16.11 -10.07 31.67
CA ASP A 232 16.98 -10.27 32.83
C ASP A 232 18.45 -10.45 32.39
N GLN A 233 18.69 -11.33 31.41
CA GLN A 233 20.02 -11.54 30.83
C GLN A 233 20.60 -10.29 30.16
N LEU A 234 19.75 -9.45 29.55
CA LEU A 234 20.20 -8.20 28.93
C LEU A 234 20.59 -7.18 30.00
N ILE A 235 19.81 -7.05 31.08
CA ILE A 235 20.07 -6.13 32.20
C ILE A 235 21.37 -6.51 32.92
N GLU A 236 21.63 -7.81 33.10
CA GLU A 236 22.90 -8.29 33.68
C GLU A 236 24.13 -7.85 32.86
N ARG A 237 24.00 -7.75 31.54
CA ARG A 237 25.09 -7.35 30.64
C ARG A 237 25.19 -5.84 30.46
N ASN A 238 24.06 -5.15 30.38
CA ASN A 238 23.97 -3.73 30.15
C ASN A 238 22.66 -3.18 30.74
N GLN A 239 22.77 -2.18 31.62
CA GLN A 239 21.60 -1.53 32.23
C GLN A 239 20.74 -0.78 31.20
N ASN A 240 21.31 -0.40 30.05
CA ASN A 240 20.57 0.26 28.97
C ASN A 240 20.04 -0.78 27.98
N VAL A 241 18.73 -0.97 27.97
CA VAL A 241 18.04 -1.90 27.06
C VAL A 241 17.36 -1.14 25.93
N GLU A 242 17.62 -1.56 24.70
CA GLU A 242 16.85 -1.10 23.54
C GLU A 242 15.48 -1.80 23.56
N VAL A 243 14.45 -1.06 23.96
CA VAL A 243 13.07 -1.55 24.12
C VAL A 243 12.37 -1.85 22.78
N LYS A 244 12.60 -1.08 21.73
CA LYS A 244 12.02 -1.31 20.39
C LYS A 244 12.52 -2.60 19.77
N GLU A 245 13.77 -2.95 20.00
CA GLU A 245 14.35 -4.20 19.55
C GLU A 245 13.84 -5.37 20.36
N LEU A 246 13.79 -5.27 21.69
CA LEU A 246 13.22 -6.32 22.53
C LEU A 246 11.75 -6.59 22.18
N MET A 247 10.92 -5.54 22.08
CA MET A 247 9.51 -5.68 21.68
C MET A 247 9.37 -6.17 20.24
N GLY A 248 10.30 -5.81 19.35
CA GLY A 248 10.37 -6.33 17.98
C GLY A 248 10.61 -7.84 17.96
N ARG A 249 11.53 -8.34 18.79
CA ARG A 249 11.82 -9.79 18.91
C ARG A 249 10.64 -10.54 19.53
N TYR A 250 10.06 -10.00 20.60
CA TYR A 250 8.88 -10.56 21.26
C TYR A 250 7.69 -10.70 20.28
N THR A 251 7.34 -9.62 19.59
CA THR A 251 6.18 -9.61 18.69
C THR A 251 6.40 -10.44 17.43
N THR A 252 7.64 -10.54 16.92
CA THR A 252 7.98 -11.48 15.84
C THR A 252 7.76 -12.93 16.27
N ASP A 253 8.17 -13.31 17.48
CA ASP A 253 7.98 -14.68 17.97
C ASP A 253 6.51 -14.98 18.24
N VAL A 254 5.77 -14.03 18.83
CA VAL A 254 4.32 -14.16 19.04
C VAL A 254 3.58 -14.36 17.73
N ILE A 255 3.80 -13.50 16.73
CA ILE A 255 3.09 -13.62 15.46
C ILE A 255 3.58 -14.83 14.65
N GLY A 256 4.86 -15.19 14.73
CA GLY A 256 5.39 -16.41 14.13
C GLY A 256 4.68 -17.65 14.64
N LYS A 257 4.50 -17.77 15.96
CA LYS A 257 3.84 -18.93 16.55
C LYS A 257 2.32 -18.90 16.39
N CYS A 258 1.66 -17.76 16.62
CA CYS A 258 0.19 -17.67 16.53
C CYS A 258 -0.33 -17.63 15.08
N ALA A 259 0.36 -16.94 14.16
CA ALA A 259 -0.10 -16.77 12.79
C ALA A 259 0.48 -17.84 11.84
N LEU A 260 1.75 -18.21 12.02
CA LEU A 260 2.42 -19.16 11.12
C LEU A 260 2.57 -20.55 11.74
N GLY A 261 2.40 -20.71 13.06
CA GLY A 261 2.65 -21.97 13.75
C GLY A 261 4.11 -22.40 13.68
N ILE A 262 5.04 -21.43 13.63
CA ILE A 262 6.49 -21.67 13.58
C ILE A 262 7.19 -20.98 14.76
N GLU A 263 8.30 -21.55 15.20
CA GLU A 263 9.15 -20.94 16.22
C GLU A 263 10.24 -20.09 15.56
N CYS A 264 10.06 -18.77 15.58
CA CYS A 264 11.03 -17.84 15.01
C CYS A 264 12.31 -17.69 15.86
N ASN A 265 12.22 -17.96 17.17
CA ASN A 265 13.33 -17.91 18.13
C ASN A 265 14.13 -16.60 18.09
N SER A 266 13.47 -15.49 17.81
CA SER A 266 14.06 -14.15 17.72
C SER A 266 14.51 -13.65 19.09
N LEU A 267 13.81 -14.01 20.18
CA LEU A 267 14.19 -13.69 21.57
C LEU A 267 15.48 -14.37 22.03
N ALA A 268 15.82 -15.54 21.48
CA ALA A 268 17.11 -16.18 21.72
C ALA A 268 18.19 -15.63 20.77
N ASN A 269 17.87 -15.50 19.47
CA ASN A 269 18.79 -15.04 18.44
C ASN A 269 18.31 -13.73 17.78
N PRO A 270 18.93 -12.57 18.08
CA PRO A 270 18.57 -11.29 17.46
C PRO A 270 18.66 -11.28 15.92
N ASN A 271 19.47 -12.17 15.34
CA ASN A 271 19.70 -12.29 13.90
C ASN A 271 18.89 -13.44 13.27
N ALA A 272 17.84 -13.92 13.95
CA ALA A 272 16.94 -14.92 13.38
C ALA A 272 16.38 -14.44 12.03
N GLU A 273 16.26 -15.37 11.07
CA GLU A 273 15.86 -15.08 9.69
C GLU A 273 14.50 -14.36 9.64
N CYS A 274 13.54 -14.82 10.45
CA CYS A 274 12.20 -14.21 10.55
C CYS A 274 12.26 -12.74 11.02
N ARG A 275 13.12 -12.42 11.99
CA ARG A 275 13.31 -11.04 12.48
C ARG A 275 13.99 -10.16 11.42
N ALA A 276 15.03 -10.69 10.77
CA ALA A 276 15.76 -9.98 9.73
C ALA A 276 14.85 -9.66 8.53
N ILE A 277 14.11 -10.66 8.02
CA ILE A 277 13.13 -10.46 6.95
C ILE A 277 12.00 -9.54 7.41
N GLY A 278 11.49 -9.70 8.64
CA GLY A 278 10.44 -8.85 9.19
C GLY A 278 10.80 -7.36 9.22
N ARG A 279 12.06 -7.00 9.53
CA ARG A 279 12.53 -5.62 9.39
C ARG A 279 12.54 -5.15 7.93
N ARG A 280 13.02 -6.01 7.03
CA ARG A 280 13.15 -5.70 5.59
C ARG A 280 11.81 -5.39 4.92
N ILE A 281 10.70 -5.95 5.41
CA ILE A 281 9.33 -5.60 4.94
C ILE A 281 9.09 -4.08 5.00
N PHE A 282 9.62 -3.41 6.02
CA PHE A 282 9.40 -1.98 6.24
C PHE A 282 10.57 -1.10 5.80
N THR A 283 11.79 -1.65 5.72
CA THR A 283 12.98 -0.88 5.33
C THR A 283 13.29 -0.94 3.84
N ASP A 284 13.07 -2.09 3.22
CA ASP A 284 13.51 -2.33 1.85
C ASP A 284 12.44 -1.83 0.89
N ARG A 285 12.89 -1.17 -0.17
CA ARG A 285 12.03 -0.82 -1.30
C ARG A 285 12.56 -1.55 -2.51
N ARG A 286 11.69 -2.24 -3.25
CA ARG A 286 12.05 -2.82 -4.55
C ARG A 286 12.45 -1.73 -5.55
N HIS A 287 11.82 -0.55 -5.44
CA HIS A 287 11.99 0.55 -6.37
C HIS A 287 12.23 1.88 -5.65
N GLY A 288 12.88 2.82 -6.35
CA GLY A 288 12.99 4.21 -5.87
C GLY A 288 11.64 4.93 -5.87
N LEU A 289 11.56 6.06 -5.14
CA LEU A 289 10.33 6.84 -4.94
C LEU A 289 9.60 7.21 -6.23
N LEU A 290 10.33 7.46 -7.33
CA LEU A 290 9.75 7.81 -8.61
C LEU A 290 8.93 6.65 -9.20
N VAL A 291 9.53 5.47 -9.28
CA VAL A 291 8.87 4.27 -9.82
C VAL A 291 7.73 3.83 -8.89
N SER A 292 7.96 3.83 -7.58
CA SER A 292 6.91 3.59 -6.58
C SER A 292 5.74 4.56 -6.72
N GLY A 293 6.01 5.84 -6.93
CA GLY A 293 4.99 6.86 -7.16
C GLY A 293 4.20 6.63 -8.44
N LEU A 294 4.87 6.19 -9.52
CA LEU A 294 4.20 5.83 -10.78
C LEU A 294 3.31 4.60 -10.64
N ILE A 295 3.74 3.58 -9.89
CA ILE A 295 2.93 2.39 -9.59
C ILE A 295 1.65 2.82 -8.86
N GLN A 296 1.76 3.67 -7.84
CA GLN A 296 0.61 4.16 -7.07
C GLN A 296 -0.27 5.15 -7.84
N GLY A 297 0.31 5.97 -8.72
CA GLY A 297 -0.42 6.93 -9.54
C GLY A 297 -1.19 6.29 -10.70
N PHE A 298 -0.70 5.15 -11.21
CA PHE A 298 -1.28 4.42 -12.34
C PHE A 298 -1.33 2.90 -12.10
N PRO A 299 -2.06 2.42 -11.07
CA PRO A 299 -2.01 1.02 -10.64
C PRO A 299 -2.42 0.02 -11.73
N GLN A 300 -3.45 0.35 -12.51
CA GLN A 300 -3.91 -0.50 -13.63
C GLN A 300 -2.88 -0.62 -14.75
N LEU A 301 -2.13 0.46 -15.03
CA LEU A 301 -1.06 0.43 -16.04
C LEU A 301 0.13 -0.36 -15.49
N ALA A 302 0.50 -0.13 -14.23
CA ALA A 302 1.57 -0.86 -13.57
C ALA A 302 1.31 -2.38 -13.57
N GLN A 303 0.06 -2.79 -13.32
CA GLN A 303 -0.35 -4.20 -13.37
C GLN A 303 -0.21 -4.77 -14.80
N LYS A 304 -0.61 -4.02 -15.84
CA LYS A 304 -0.43 -4.43 -17.24
C LYS A 304 1.04 -4.51 -17.67
N LEU A 305 1.91 -3.73 -17.02
CA LEU A 305 3.36 -3.73 -17.26
C LEU A 305 4.10 -4.76 -16.39
N HIS A 306 3.40 -5.66 -15.70
CA HIS A 306 4.00 -6.67 -14.84
C HIS A 306 4.91 -6.10 -13.74
N MET A 307 4.56 -4.91 -13.24
CA MET A 307 5.29 -4.28 -12.14
C MET A 307 5.00 -5.00 -10.82
N ALA A 308 5.95 -4.91 -9.89
CA ALA A 308 5.88 -5.47 -8.56
C ALA A 308 6.44 -4.48 -7.53
N THR A 309 6.06 -4.64 -6.28
CA THR A 309 6.38 -3.74 -5.17
C THR A 309 7.14 -4.44 -4.06
N ILE A 310 6.85 -5.72 -3.80
CA ILE A 310 7.51 -6.49 -2.74
C ILE A 310 8.89 -6.96 -3.21
N HIS A 311 9.89 -6.87 -2.32
CA HIS A 311 11.26 -7.26 -2.64
C HIS A 311 11.33 -8.79 -2.89
N PRO A 312 12.01 -9.26 -3.96
CA PRO A 312 12.04 -10.68 -4.33
C PRO A 312 12.50 -11.63 -3.22
N ASP A 313 13.46 -11.22 -2.38
CA ASP A 313 13.92 -12.05 -1.26
C ASP A 313 12.85 -12.28 -0.20
N ILE A 314 12.02 -11.27 0.06
CA ILE A 314 10.91 -11.34 1.01
C ILE A 314 9.84 -12.28 0.45
N GLU A 315 9.52 -12.13 -0.84
CA GLU A 315 8.60 -13.01 -1.56
C GLU A 315 9.07 -14.48 -1.48
N LYS A 316 10.31 -14.76 -1.88
CA LYS A 316 10.90 -16.10 -1.83
C LYS A 316 10.89 -16.70 -0.43
N PHE A 317 11.20 -15.89 0.59
CA PHE A 317 11.20 -16.34 1.98
C PHE A 317 9.81 -16.83 2.40
N PHE A 318 8.78 -16.01 2.24
CA PHE A 318 7.42 -16.38 2.68
C PHE A 318 6.84 -17.51 1.82
N MET A 319 7.08 -17.50 0.50
CA MET A 319 6.64 -18.58 -0.39
C MET A 319 7.24 -19.93 0.01
N ARG A 320 8.54 -19.96 0.33
CA ARG A 320 9.21 -21.16 0.84
C ARG A 320 8.64 -21.58 2.18
N LEU A 321 8.58 -20.66 3.14
CA LEU A 321 8.16 -20.93 4.52
C LEU A 321 6.75 -21.52 4.59
N VAL A 322 5.79 -20.93 3.87
CA VAL A 322 4.41 -21.38 3.87
C VAL A 322 4.27 -22.72 3.15
N ARG A 323 4.97 -22.90 2.02
CA ARG A 323 4.96 -24.18 1.29
C ARG A 323 5.51 -25.32 2.14
N GLU A 324 6.68 -25.15 2.73
CA GLU A 324 7.32 -26.16 3.59
C GLU A 324 6.43 -26.50 4.80
N ASN A 325 5.78 -25.51 5.40
CA ASN A 325 4.89 -25.71 6.54
C ASN A 325 3.62 -26.49 6.15
N VAL A 326 2.99 -26.15 5.02
CA VAL A 326 1.84 -26.90 4.49
C VAL A 326 2.22 -28.34 4.16
N GLU A 327 3.33 -28.54 3.44
CA GLU A 327 3.83 -29.88 3.08
C GLU A 327 4.13 -30.73 4.31
N TYR A 328 4.77 -30.14 5.33
CA TYR A 328 5.06 -30.80 6.60
C TYR A 328 3.77 -31.23 7.30
N ARG A 329 2.79 -30.32 7.46
CA ARG A 329 1.53 -30.61 8.15
C ARG A 329 0.70 -31.66 7.43
N GLU A 330 0.65 -31.63 6.10
CA GLU A 330 -0.06 -32.63 5.30
C GLU A 330 0.61 -34.01 5.39
N LYS A 331 1.95 -34.06 5.35
CA LYS A 331 2.71 -35.31 5.43
C LYS A 331 2.61 -35.99 6.80
N TYR A 332 2.65 -35.21 7.87
CA TYR A 332 2.68 -35.73 9.25
C TYR A 332 1.33 -35.61 9.98
N ASN A 333 0.28 -35.14 9.30
CA ASN A 333 -1.06 -34.92 9.83
C ASN A 333 -1.08 -34.11 11.15
N VAL A 334 -0.31 -33.02 11.16
CA VAL A 334 -0.19 -32.11 12.31
C VAL A 334 -1.24 -31.01 12.18
N HIS A 335 -2.10 -30.89 13.20
CA HIS A 335 -3.12 -29.86 13.29
C HIS A 335 -2.74 -28.81 14.34
N GLY A 336 -2.76 -27.53 13.95
CA GLY A 336 -2.47 -26.40 14.83
C GLY A 336 -3.72 -25.64 15.28
N ASN A 337 -3.69 -25.00 16.46
CA ASN A 337 -4.68 -23.98 16.84
C ASN A 337 -4.22 -22.58 16.38
N ASP A 338 -3.67 -22.48 15.17
CA ASP A 338 -3.06 -21.28 14.61
C ASP A 338 -3.79 -20.82 13.33
N PHE A 339 -3.38 -19.67 12.80
CA PHE A 339 -3.96 -19.11 11.59
C PHE A 339 -3.65 -19.94 10.32
N MET A 340 -2.50 -20.63 10.28
CA MET A 340 -2.15 -21.51 9.15
C MET A 340 -3.11 -22.69 9.02
N GLU A 341 -3.52 -23.29 10.13
CA GLU A 341 -4.52 -24.36 10.12
C GLU A 341 -5.80 -23.90 9.43
N LEU A 342 -6.30 -22.70 9.77
CA LEU A 342 -7.48 -22.16 9.13
C LEU A 342 -7.28 -21.94 7.63
N LEU A 343 -6.12 -21.41 7.22
CA LEU A 343 -5.82 -21.24 5.80
C LEU A 343 -5.83 -22.59 5.06
N MET A 344 -5.33 -23.66 5.70
CA MET A 344 -5.37 -25.03 5.18
C MET A 344 -6.79 -25.61 5.15
N GLU A 345 -7.61 -25.36 6.17
CA GLU A 345 -9.04 -25.72 6.17
C GLU A 345 -9.80 -25.00 5.06
N LEU A 346 -9.50 -23.73 4.81
CA LEU A 346 -10.09 -22.95 3.73
C LEU A 346 -9.64 -23.42 2.33
N ASN A 347 -8.45 -24.02 2.24
CA ASN A 347 -7.98 -24.72 1.05
C ASN A 347 -8.77 -26.04 0.84
N LYS A 348 -8.82 -26.91 1.86
CA LYS A 348 -9.57 -28.18 1.83
C LYS A 348 -11.08 -27.97 1.60
N GLY A 349 -11.61 -26.85 2.10
CA GLY A 349 -13.02 -26.46 2.01
C GLY A 349 -13.47 -25.89 0.67
N GLY A 350 -12.62 -25.84 -0.37
CA GLY A 350 -13.06 -25.70 -1.76
C GLY A 350 -13.67 -24.34 -2.17
N LYS A 351 -13.39 -23.22 -1.50
CA LYS A 351 -14.25 -22.02 -1.63
C LYS A 351 -13.57 -20.68 -1.99
N LEU A 352 -12.46 -20.60 -2.71
CA LEU A 352 -11.86 -19.33 -3.14
C LEU A 352 -11.29 -19.38 -4.57
N ARG A 353 -12.15 -19.28 -5.60
CA ARG A 353 -11.82 -18.79 -6.95
C ARG A 353 -13.08 -18.51 -7.78
N TYR A 354 -13.00 -17.53 -8.69
CA TYR A 354 -14.00 -17.25 -9.73
C TYR A 354 -13.49 -17.85 -11.05
N ASP A 355 -14.20 -18.84 -11.60
CA ASP A 355 -14.05 -19.25 -13.00
C ASP A 355 -15.42 -19.25 -13.69
N LYS A 356 -15.41 -19.22 -15.03
CA LYS A 356 -16.57 -19.00 -15.91
C LYS A 356 -17.71 -20.03 -15.81
N ASN A 357 -17.58 -21.05 -14.97
CA ASN A 357 -18.48 -22.21 -14.89
C ASN A 357 -19.14 -22.44 -13.51
N ASP A 358 -19.10 -21.47 -12.58
CA ASP A 358 -19.83 -21.53 -11.28
C ASP A 358 -19.52 -22.76 -10.37
N GLU A 359 -18.41 -23.48 -10.58
CA GLU A 359 -17.92 -24.55 -9.70
C GLU A 359 -16.70 -24.13 -8.85
N PHE A 360 -16.82 -24.29 -7.53
CA PHE A 360 -15.97 -23.67 -6.50
C PHE A 360 -14.75 -24.54 -6.09
N LYS A 361 -13.53 -23.96 -5.97
CA LYS A 361 -12.29 -24.61 -5.45
C LYS A 361 -11.51 -23.71 -4.48
N GLY A 362 -10.67 -24.30 -3.59
CA GLY A 362 -10.02 -23.68 -2.40
C GLY A 362 -8.90 -22.65 -2.64
N LEU A 363 -8.32 -22.11 -1.55
CA LEU A 363 -7.17 -21.18 -1.57
C LEU A 363 -5.92 -21.84 -2.16
N THR A 364 -5.23 -21.15 -3.07
CA THR A 364 -3.90 -21.63 -3.50
C THR A 364 -2.84 -21.35 -2.44
N VAL A 365 -1.70 -22.05 -2.53
CA VAL A 365 -0.54 -21.82 -1.64
C VAL A 365 -0.07 -20.36 -1.72
N GLU A 366 -0.10 -19.74 -2.90
CA GLU A 366 0.26 -18.33 -3.10
C GLU A 366 -0.70 -17.40 -2.35
N GLU A 367 -2.01 -17.65 -2.43
CA GLU A 367 -3.02 -16.84 -1.73
C GLU A 367 -2.95 -17.01 -0.21
N MET A 368 -2.70 -18.23 0.27
CA MET A 368 -2.40 -18.49 1.69
C MET A 368 -1.16 -17.74 2.12
N THR A 369 -0.11 -17.77 1.31
CA THR A 369 1.15 -17.06 1.58
C THR A 369 0.93 -15.55 1.66
N ALA A 370 0.14 -14.98 0.77
CA ALA A 370 -0.20 -13.56 0.81
C ALA A 370 -0.88 -13.17 2.13
N GLN A 371 -1.84 -13.97 2.62
CA GLN A 371 -2.47 -13.70 3.92
C GLN A 371 -1.48 -13.85 5.07
N ALA A 372 -0.72 -14.95 5.10
CA ALA A 372 0.30 -15.23 6.11
C ALA A 372 1.32 -14.10 6.22
N PHE A 373 1.82 -13.61 5.07
CA PHE A 373 2.70 -12.44 4.97
C PHE A 373 2.06 -11.19 5.58
N PHE A 374 0.81 -10.88 5.22
CA PHE A 374 0.12 -9.70 5.73
C PHE A 374 -0.06 -9.75 7.25
N PHE A 375 -0.51 -10.89 7.80
CA PHE A 375 -0.71 -11.02 9.24
C PHE A 375 0.62 -10.95 10.00
N PHE A 376 1.68 -11.55 9.47
CA PHE A 376 3.03 -11.41 10.02
C PHE A 376 3.49 -9.95 10.03
N ALA A 377 3.39 -9.25 8.91
CA ALA A 377 3.78 -7.85 8.79
C ALA A 377 2.95 -6.95 9.71
N ALA A 378 1.62 -7.08 9.68
CA ALA A 378 0.72 -6.25 10.47
C ALA A 378 0.86 -6.50 11.98
N GLY A 379 1.09 -7.75 12.39
CA GLY A 379 1.18 -8.14 13.80
C GLY A 379 2.53 -7.87 14.45
N SER A 380 3.63 -7.91 13.70
CA SER A 380 4.98 -7.66 14.23
C SER A 380 5.22 -6.18 14.52
N GLU A 381 5.29 -5.34 13.48
CA GLU A 381 5.78 -3.97 13.62
C GLU A 381 4.83 -3.05 14.39
N LYS A 382 3.51 -3.17 14.15
CA LYS A 382 2.51 -2.33 14.83
C LYS A 382 2.49 -2.59 16.32
N SER A 383 2.40 -3.86 16.72
CA SER A 383 2.39 -4.26 18.12
C SER A 383 3.70 -3.89 18.81
N SER A 384 4.84 -4.09 18.13
CA SER A 384 6.15 -3.71 18.65
C SER A 384 6.20 -2.21 18.93
N SER A 385 5.81 -1.37 17.97
CA SER A 385 5.79 0.09 18.14
C SER A 385 4.84 0.52 19.25
N THR A 386 3.63 -0.03 19.32
CA THR A 386 2.66 0.28 20.39
C THR A 386 3.24 -0.02 21.77
N LEU A 387 3.82 -1.21 21.96
CA LEU A 387 4.43 -1.60 23.23
C LEU A 387 5.63 -0.72 23.58
N SER A 388 6.52 -0.43 22.62
CA SER A 388 7.69 0.40 22.87
C SER A 388 7.35 1.82 23.30
N PHE A 389 6.40 2.46 22.62
CA PHE A 389 5.95 3.80 23.00
C PHE A 389 5.17 3.78 24.32
N THR A 390 4.40 2.71 24.59
CA THR A 390 3.72 2.53 25.89
C THR A 390 4.74 2.48 27.03
N LEU A 391 5.76 1.63 26.91
CA LEU A 391 6.83 1.53 27.91
C LEU A 391 7.61 2.84 28.06
N TYR A 392 7.84 3.56 26.95
CA TYR A 392 8.48 4.86 26.99
C TYR A 392 7.65 5.90 27.77
N GLU A 393 6.35 6.03 27.51
CA GLU A 393 5.50 6.97 28.26
C GLU A 393 5.38 6.61 29.74
N LEU A 394 5.24 5.32 30.05
CA LEU A 394 5.21 4.84 31.43
C LEU A 394 6.52 5.17 32.17
N ALA A 395 7.67 4.98 31.52
CA ALA A 395 8.97 5.35 32.10
C ALA A 395 9.11 6.86 32.33
N MET A 396 8.45 7.69 31.50
CA MET A 396 8.44 9.14 31.65
C MET A 396 7.41 9.65 32.66
N GLN A 397 6.54 8.79 33.18
CA GLN A 397 5.39 9.11 34.02
C GLN A 397 5.22 8.05 35.12
N SER A 398 6.08 8.10 36.13
CA SER A 398 6.12 7.11 37.22
C SER A 398 4.77 6.93 37.93
N GLU A 399 4.00 8.00 38.12
CA GLU A 399 2.66 7.92 38.73
C GLU A 399 1.70 7.04 37.92
N LEU A 400 1.69 7.15 36.60
CA LEU A 400 0.85 6.29 35.76
C LEU A 400 1.35 4.84 35.77
N GLN A 401 2.67 4.66 35.79
CA GLN A 401 3.30 3.35 35.89
C GLN A 401 2.96 2.65 37.22
N ASP A 402 3.04 3.37 38.34
CA ASP A 402 2.74 2.83 39.66
C ASP A 402 1.26 2.52 39.80
N ARG A 403 0.37 3.40 39.31
CA ARG A 403 -1.07 3.13 39.27
C ARG A 403 -1.40 1.89 38.43
N LEU A 404 -0.78 1.74 37.26
CA LEU A 404 -0.96 0.56 36.41
C LEU A 404 -0.45 -0.70 37.11
N ARG A 405 0.71 -0.61 37.76
CA ARG A 405 1.28 -1.72 38.53
C ARG A 405 0.38 -2.12 39.71
N CYS A 406 -0.23 -1.16 40.40
CA CYS A 406 -1.22 -1.42 41.44
C CYS A 406 -2.42 -2.20 40.89
N GLU A 407 -3.03 -1.74 39.80
CA GLU A 407 -4.15 -2.48 39.17
C GLU A 407 -3.73 -3.91 38.79
N ILE A 408 -2.58 -4.07 38.13
CA ILE A 408 -2.09 -5.40 37.72
C ILE A 408 -1.93 -6.32 38.93
N ASN A 409 -1.28 -5.84 40.01
CA ASN A 409 -1.05 -6.65 41.20
C ASN A 409 -2.36 -6.99 41.92
N GLU A 410 -3.29 -6.03 42.04
CA GLU A 410 -4.60 -6.24 42.66
C GLU A 410 -5.42 -7.28 41.89
N THR A 411 -5.46 -7.18 40.56
CA THR A 411 -6.14 -8.16 39.72
C THR A 411 -5.47 -9.53 39.82
N LEU A 412 -4.13 -9.62 39.76
CA LEU A 412 -3.43 -10.91 39.91
C LEU A 412 -3.72 -11.56 41.27
N CYS A 413 -3.76 -10.79 42.37
CA CYS A 413 -4.11 -11.32 43.69
C CYS A 413 -5.52 -11.91 43.75
N GLN A 414 -6.45 -11.46 42.90
CA GLN A 414 -7.80 -12.00 42.80
C GLN A 414 -7.87 -13.30 41.97
N HIS A 415 -6.84 -13.59 41.17
CA HIS A 415 -6.74 -14.74 40.27
C HIS A 415 -5.55 -15.64 40.63
N ASP A 416 -5.36 -15.93 41.92
CA ASP A 416 -4.31 -16.84 42.43
C ASP A 416 -2.87 -16.47 42.02
N ASN A 417 -2.62 -15.18 41.76
CA ASN A 417 -1.37 -14.64 41.21
C ASN A 417 -0.98 -15.20 39.83
N GLU A 418 -1.94 -15.73 39.08
CA GLU A 418 -1.73 -16.23 37.72
C GLU A 418 -2.27 -15.26 36.66
N LEU A 419 -1.48 -15.08 35.60
CA LEU A 419 -1.93 -14.36 34.42
C LEU A 419 -2.80 -15.28 33.54
N CYS A 420 -4.12 -15.12 33.65
CA CYS A 420 -5.13 -15.81 32.83
C CYS A 420 -5.87 -14.84 31.89
N PHE A 421 -6.66 -15.38 30.95
CA PHE A 421 -7.40 -14.57 29.98
C PHE A 421 -8.47 -13.68 30.66
N GLU A 422 -9.07 -14.16 31.74
CA GLU A 422 -10.04 -13.46 32.58
C GLU A 422 -9.40 -12.27 33.28
N SER A 423 -8.27 -12.49 33.97
CA SER A 423 -7.53 -11.43 34.66
C SER A 423 -7.15 -10.28 33.71
N LEU A 424 -6.69 -10.57 32.49
CA LEU A 424 -6.38 -9.55 31.48
C LEU A 424 -7.61 -8.75 31.04
N ASN A 425 -8.79 -9.37 31.03
CA ASN A 425 -10.02 -8.70 30.65
C ASN A 425 -10.54 -7.75 31.72
N GLU A 426 -10.21 -7.98 32.98
CA GLU A 426 -10.63 -7.16 34.12
C GLU A 426 -9.75 -5.90 34.30
N MET A 427 -8.50 -5.93 33.82
CA MET A 427 -7.55 -4.80 33.87
C MET A 427 -7.99 -3.61 33.01
N THR A 428 -8.84 -2.76 33.58
CA THR A 428 -9.53 -1.67 32.89
C THR A 428 -8.58 -0.50 32.60
N TYR A 429 -7.74 -0.14 33.55
CA TYR A 429 -6.77 0.94 33.42
C TYR A 429 -5.65 0.56 32.45
N MET A 430 -5.18 -0.68 32.43
CA MET A 430 -4.28 -1.18 31.39
C MET A 430 -4.86 -0.98 29.98
N LYS A 431 -6.14 -1.33 29.78
CA LYS A 431 -6.83 -1.10 28.50
C LYS A 431 -6.87 0.39 28.16
N GLN A 432 -7.10 1.27 29.14
CA GLN A 432 -7.09 2.73 28.93
C GLN A 432 -5.70 3.25 28.55
N VAL A 433 -4.63 2.77 29.20
CA VAL A 433 -3.24 3.14 28.86
C VAL A 433 -2.91 2.75 27.43
N ILE A 434 -3.21 1.51 27.04
CA ILE A 434 -2.99 1.00 25.68
C ILE A 434 -3.85 1.78 24.67
N ALA A 435 -5.13 2.02 24.95
CA ALA A 435 -6.03 2.77 24.07
C ALA A 435 -5.59 4.24 23.90
N GLY A 436 -5.14 4.90 24.97
CA GLY A 436 -4.56 6.24 24.91
C GLY A 436 -3.33 6.27 24.01
N MET A 437 -2.49 5.23 24.09
CA MET A 437 -1.34 5.08 23.21
C MET A 437 -1.76 4.84 21.75
N TYR A 438 -2.78 4.04 21.48
CA TYR A 438 -3.35 3.89 20.14
C TYR A 438 -3.90 5.19 19.56
N LEU A 439 -4.31 6.16 20.36
CA LEU A 439 -4.72 7.47 19.85
C LEU A 439 -3.51 8.34 19.48
N LEU A 440 -2.46 8.33 20.30
CA LEU A 440 -1.20 9.01 20.02
C LEU A 440 -0.51 8.44 18.79
N ILE A 441 -0.40 7.11 18.75
CA ILE A 441 0.25 6.35 17.70
C ILE A 441 -0.66 6.18 16.50
N GLY A 442 -1.98 6.03 16.66
CA GLY A 442 -2.92 5.89 15.54
C GLY A 442 -2.94 7.13 14.64
N PHE A 443 -2.63 8.30 15.20
CA PHE A 443 -2.34 9.51 14.44
C PHE A 443 -1.03 9.45 13.63
N ALA A 444 -0.08 8.59 14.03
CA ALA A 444 1.18 8.32 13.32
C ALA A 444 1.10 7.11 12.36
N ILE A 445 0.55 5.96 12.81
CA ILE A 445 0.60 4.65 12.13
C ILE A 445 -0.54 4.43 11.14
N LYS A 446 -1.76 4.97 11.35
CA LYS A 446 -2.86 4.82 10.36
C LYS A 446 -2.54 5.49 9.02
N TYR A 447 -1.54 6.38 9.01
CA TYR A 447 -1.04 7.09 7.83
C TYR A 447 0.32 6.59 7.32
N GLU A 448 1.05 5.74 8.05
CA GLU A 448 2.37 5.22 7.64
C GLU A 448 2.32 3.90 6.86
N ILE A 449 1.18 3.18 6.85
CA ILE A 449 1.05 1.89 6.14
C ILE A 449 1.07 2.04 4.60
N VAL A 450 1.07 3.28 4.08
CA VAL A 450 1.27 3.53 2.64
C VAL A 450 2.58 4.28 2.41
N TYR A 451 3.71 3.62 2.70
CA TYR A 451 5.08 4.11 2.55
C TYR A 451 5.59 4.94 3.73
N ILE A 452 6.52 4.37 4.50
CA ILE A 452 7.84 4.96 4.72
C ILE A 452 8.81 3.84 5.12
N SER A 453 9.91 3.78 4.37
CA SER A 453 11.17 3.26 4.89
C SER A 453 12.05 4.39 5.39
N GLN A 454 12.71 4.07 6.50
CA GLN A 454 13.85 4.71 7.16
C GLN A 454 13.66 5.95 8.05
N LYS A 455 14.29 5.77 9.23
CA LYS A 455 14.65 6.71 10.29
C LYS A 455 13.48 7.52 10.84
N LEU A 456 12.79 6.91 11.81
CA LEU A 456 12.15 7.62 12.92
C LEU A 456 13.21 8.45 13.66
N TYR A 457 13.60 9.59 13.10
CA TYR A 457 13.83 10.76 13.92
C TYR A 457 12.45 11.34 14.17
N VAL A 458 11.80 10.85 15.23
CA VAL A 458 10.70 11.57 15.85
C VAL A 458 11.23 12.98 16.08
N SER A 459 10.69 13.97 15.39
CA SER A 459 10.94 15.37 15.71
C SER A 459 10.44 15.58 17.15
N THR A 460 11.38 15.53 18.10
CA THR A 460 11.24 15.75 19.55
C THR A 460 10.38 16.97 19.87
N ARG A 461 10.32 17.94 18.96
CA ARG A 461 9.48 19.15 19.08
C ARG A 461 7.98 18.89 19.19
N TYR A 462 7.45 17.80 18.60
CA TYR A 462 6.00 17.54 18.60
C TYR A 462 5.57 16.59 19.72
N TYR A 463 6.46 15.70 20.18
CA TYR A 463 6.20 14.81 21.31
C TYR A 463 5.78 15.61 22.57
N HIS A 464 6.47 16.73 22.83
CA HIS A 464 6.15 17.61 23.96
C HIS A 464 4.73 18.21 23.90
N ILE A 465 4.22 18.54 22.72
CA ILE A 465 2.89 19.16 22.56
C ILE A 465 1.78 18.13 22.84
N TRP A 466 1.98 16.88 22.43
CA TRP A 466 1.03 15.80 22.69
C TRP A 466 1.12 15.28 24.13
N ARG A 467 2.32 15.27 24.73
CA ARG A 467 2.54 14.91 26.14
C ARG A 467 1.74 15.78 27.11
N VAL A 468 1.72 17.10 26.90
CA VAL A 468 0.91 18.04 27.72
C VAL A 468 -0.58 17.76 27.58
N LYS A 469 -1.04 17.45 26.36
CA LYS A 469 -2.46 17.12 26.12
C LYS A 469 -2.84 15.75 26.67
N LEU A 470 -1.98 14.73 26.64
CA LEU A 470 -2.29 13.40 27.17
C LEU A 470 -2.45 13.41 28.69
N CYS A 471 -1.53 14.07 29.42
CA CYS A 471 -1.66 14.26 30.87
C CYS A 471 -2.99 14.94 31.22
N THR A 472 -3.40 15.91 30.41
CA THR A 472 -4.68 16.62 30.55
C THR A 472 -5.86 15.70 30.21
N ILE A 473 -5.82 14.97 29.09
CA ILE A 473 -6.88 14.07 28.60
C ILE A 473 -7.12 12.90 29.57
N MET A 474 -6.06 12.32 30.14
CA MET A 474 -6.15 11.22 31.10
C MET A 474 -6.61 11.66 32.50
N SER A 475 -6.55 12.96 32.83
CA SER A 475 -7.02 13.50 34.10
C SER A 475 -8.47 14.03 34.05
N TYR A 476 -9.14 14.03 32.89
CA TYR A 476 -10.56 14.42 32.77
C TYR A 476 -11.52 13.20 32.78
N PRO A 477 -12.43 13.08 33.77
CA PRO A 477 -13.38 11.97 33.89
C PRO A 477 -14.33 11.82 32.69
N ALA A 478 -14.69 12.93 32.05
CA ALA A 478 -15.58 12.93 30.88
C ALA A 478 -14.92 12.27 29.64
N ILE A 479 -13.60 12.40 29.51
CA ILE A 479 -12.87 11.78 28.39
C ILE A 479 -12.60 10.30 28.69
N GLN A 480 -12.34 9.94 29.96
CA GLN A 480 -12.30 8.54 30.39
C GLN A 480 -13.61 7.80 30.09
N SER A 481 -14.77 8.45 30.27
CA SER A 481 -16.10 7.92 29.89
C SER A 481 -16.25 7.68 28.38
N THR A 482 -15.69 8.54 27.54
CA THR A 482 -15.71 8.38 26.08
C THR A 482 -14.72 7.31 25.61
N LEU A 483 -13.53 7.24 26.23
CA LEU A 483 -12.54 6.19 25.98
C LEU A 483 -13.06 4.82 26.41
N TYR A 484 -13.76 4.74 27.54
CA TYR A 484 -14.44 3.53 28.02
C TYR A 484 -15.51 3.05 27.04
N ARG A 485 -16.27 3.97 26.42
CA ARG A 485 -17.26 3.67 25.38
C ARG A 485 -16.69 3.35 24.00
N LEU A 486 -15.40 3.59 23.78
CA LEU A 486 -14.68 3.21 22.55
C LEU A 486 -13.89 1.91 22.73
N ALA A 487 -13.66 1.49 23.99
CA ALA A 487 -12.98 0.25 24.35
C ALA A 487 -13.94 -0.94 24.54
N HIS A 488 -15.23 -0.67 24.79
CA HIS A 488 -16.36 -1.59 24.60
C HIS A 488 -16.97 -1.37 23.21
#